data_AF-A0A3D4RMB0-F1
#
_entry.id   AF-A0A3D4RMB0-F1
#
_cell.length_a   1.000
_cell.length_b   1.000
_cell.length_c   1.000
_cell.angle_alpha   90.00
_cell.angle_beta   90.00
_cell.angle_gamma   90.00
#
_symmetry.space_group_name_H-M   'P 1'
#
loop_
_entity.id
_entity.type
_entity.pdbx_description
1 polymer ?
#
loop_
_entity_poly.entity_id
_entity_poly.type
_entity_poly.pdbx_seq_one_letter_code
_entity_poly.pdbx_strand_id
1 'polypeptide(L)'
;MMLIAALVMGILVCLVPNVIWFLWWVIAEMFRFSTPRYTPFCWTAAGLVAAVWLVMAYGFFVGRFRLEVKPTTYTNAQLPEAFKGYKIVHISDLHLSTYDDRPTALQRIVDSINAQQPDLICFTGDLVTIGISEAAPYTDILRRLHATDGVVSVLGNHDLLIYTHLTEQQRLAEVERLA
;
A
#
# COMPACT_ATOMS: atom_id res chain seq x y z
N MET A 1 13.85 2.34 1.81
CA MET A 1 14.44 1.06 2.27
C MET A 1 14.11 -0.11 1.33
N MET A 2 12.84 -0.31 0.95
CA MET A 2 12.41 -1.42 0.08
C MET A 2 13.01 -1.41 -1.35
N LEU A 3 13.17 -0.22 -1.94
CA LEU A 3 13.79 -0.04 -3.27
C LEU A 3 15.28 -0.43 -3.30
N ILE A 4 16.02 -0.09 -2.24
CA ILE A 4 17.44 -0.44 -2.10
C ILE A 4 17.59 -1.95 -1.90
N ALA A 5 16.71 -2.56 -1.08
CA ALA A 5 16.70 -4.01 -0.87
C ALA A 5 16.39 -4.77 -2.17
N ALA A 6 15.42 -4.30 -2.97
CA ALA A 6 15.09 -4.90 -4.27
C ALA A 6 16.24 -4.76 -5.28
N LEU A 7 16.91 -3.60 -5.30
CA LEU A 7 18.10 -3.36 -6.12
C LEU A 7 19.26 -4.28 -5.74
N VAL A 8 19.56 -4.39 -4.44
CA VAL A 8 20.62 -5.28 -3.94
C VAL A 8 20.28 -6.74 -4.24
N MET A 9 19.03 -7.17 -4.05
CA MET A 9 18.59 -8.53 -4.38
C MET A 9 18.75 -8.82 -5.87
N GLY A 10 18.34 -7.90 -6.74
CA GLY A 10 18.51 -8.03 -8.20
C GLY A 10 19.98 -8.14 -8.60
N ILE A 11 20.87 -7.36 -7.97
CA ILE A 11 22.32 -7.44 -8.20
C ILE A 11 22.85 -8.81 -7.75
N LEU A 12 22.47 -9.30 -6.56
CA LEU A 12 22.94 -10.59 -6.05
C LEU A 12 22.49 -11.78 -6.92
N VAL A 13 21.24 -11.77 -7.38
CA VAL A 13 20.68 -12.81 -8.29
C VAL A 13 21.43 -12.84 -9.63
N CYS A 14 21.87 -11.68 -10.13
CA CYS A 14 22.68 -11.60 -11.35
C CYS A 14 24.15 -11.93 -11.09
N LEU A 15 24.74 -11.51 -9.96
CA LEU A 15 26.18 -11.58 -9.72
C LEU A 15 26.63 -12.99 -9.31
N VAL A 16 25.92 -13.62 -8.37
CA VAL A 16 26.31 -14.91 -7.78
C VAL A 16 26.48 -16.01 -8.84
N PRO A 17 25.56 -16.18 -9.81
CA PRO A 17 25.71 -17.24 -10.79
C PRO A 17 26.83 -16.97 -11.82
N ASN A 18 27.09 -15.69 -12.13
CA ASN A 18 28.21 -15.30 -12.98
C ASN A 18 29.55 -15.61 -12.29
N VAL A 19 29.65 -15.35 -10.98
CA VAL A 19 30.83 -15.72 -10.18
C VAL A 19 31.01 -17.23 -10.13
N ILE A 20 29.94 -18.00 -9.87
CA ILE A 20 30.01 -19.47 -9.84
C ILE A 20 30.45 -20.02 -11.20
N TRP A 21 29.90 -19.52 -12.30
CA TRP A 21 30.32 -19.96 -13.63
C TRP A 21 31.76 -19.54 -13.94
N PHE A 22 32.16 -18.32 -13.61
CA PHE A 22 33.54 -17.87 -13.82
C PHE A 22 34.53 -18.77 -13.08
N LEU A 23 34.24 -19.11 -11.81
CA LEU A 23 35.05 -20.05 -11.04
C LEU A 23 35.09 -21.44 -11.69
N TRP A 24 33.94 -21.95 -12.16
CA TRP A 24 33.88 -23.22 -12.88
C TRP A 24 34.68 -23.20 -14.18
N TRP A 25 34.62 -22.08 -14.92
CA TRP A 25 35.38 -21.90 -16.15
C TRP A 25 36.88 -21.91 -15.90
N VAL A 26 37.36 -21.20 -14.86
CA VAL A 26 38.78 -21.23 -14.45
C VAL A 26 39.24 -22.65 -14.11
N ILE A 27 38.44 -23.39 -13.33
CA ILE A 27 38.73 -24.79 -12.99
C ILE A 27 38.76 -25.65 -14.25
N ALA A 28 37.75 -25.55 -15.11
CA ALA A 28 37.65 -26.34 -16.32
C ALA A 28 38.83 -26.08 -17.29
N GLU A 29 39.29 -24.83 -17.40
CA GLU A 29 40.47 -24.46 -18.19
C GLU A 29 41.76 -25.06 -17.60
N MET A 30 41.94 -24.98 -16.27
CA MET A 30 43.10 -25.56 -15.59
C MET A 30 43.22 -27.08 -15.81
N PHE A 31 42.10 -27.79 -15.87
CA PHE A 31 42.05 -29.25 -16.07
C PHE A 31 41.75 -29.67 -17.51
N ARG A 32 41.72 -28.73 -18.46
CA ARG A 32 41.41 -28.94 -19.88
C ARG A 32 40.12 -29.72 -20.13
N PHE A 33 39.10 -29.50 -19.31
CA PHE A 33 37.76 -30.05 -19.55
C PHE A 33 37.07 -29.28 -20.68
N SER A 34 36.20 -29.96 -21.44
CA SER A 34 35.37 -29.30 -22.44
C SER A 34 34.37 -28.36 -21.76
N THR A 35 34.52 -27.06 -22.00
CA THR A 35 33.60 -26.04 -21.46
C THR A 35 32.40 -25.86 -22.39
N PRO A 36 31.15 -26.03 -21.90
CA PRO A 36 29.98 -25.73 -22.71
C PRO A 36 29.90 -24.21 -22.98
N ARG A 37 29.39 -23.82 -24.16
CA ARG A 37 29.12 -22.41 -24.50
C ARG A 37 28.15 -21.81 -23.47
N TYR A 38 28.63 -20.88 -22.65
CA TYR A 38 27.84 -20.28 -21.58
C TYR A 38 26.91 -19.21 -22.12
N THR A 39 25.67 -19.56 -22.43
CA THR A 39 24.75 -18.61 -23.11
C THR A 39 23.23 -18.70 -22.85
N PRO A 40 22.68 -19.46 -21.86
CA PRO A 40 21.28 -19.25 -21.46
C PRO A 40 21.06 -18.80 -20.00
N PHE A 41 21.98 -19.07 -19.07
CA PHE A 41 21.74 -18.83 -17.63
C PHE A 41 21.70 -17.33 -17.27
N CYS A 42 22.54 -16.49 -17.89
CA CYS A 42 22.53 -15.04 -17.63
C CYS A 42 21.26 -14.36 -18.13
N TRP A 43 20.71 -14.82 -19.27
CA TRP A 43 19.49 -14.26 -19.84
C TRP A 43 18.24 -14.68 -19.07
N THR A 44 18.19 -15.91 -18.54
CA THR A 44 17.10 -16.33 -17.66
C THR A 44 17.14 -15.58 -16.32
N ALA A 45 18.32 -15.43 -15.70
CA ALA A 45 18.47 -14.65 -14.47
C ALA A 45 18.13 -13.16 -14.66
N ALA A 46 18.64 -12.54 -15.73
CA ALA A 46 18.30 -11.16 -16.08
C ALA A 46 16.80 -10.99 -16.38
N GLY A 47 16.18 -11.96 -17.07
CA GLY A 47 14.75 -11.98 -17.32
C GLY A 47 13.91 -12.05 -16.04
N LEU A 48 14.32 -12.85 -15.05
CA LEU A 48 13.65 -12.92 -13.75
C LEU A 48 13.76 -11.62 -12.96
N VAL A 49 14.94 -11.00 -12.93
CA VAL A 49 15.14 -9.70 -12.28
C VAL A 49 14.30 -8.62 -12.97
N ALA A 50 14.30 -8.58 -14.30
CA ALA A 50 13.47 -7.66 -15.07
C ALA A 50 11.97 -7.89 -14.78
N ALA A 51 11.50 -9.13 -14.69
CA ALA A 51 10.12 -9.44 -14.34
C ALA A 51 9.74 -8.93 -12.94
N VAL A 52 10.60 -9.12 -11.93
CA VAL A 52 10.39 -8.59 -10.57
C VAL A 52 10.26 -7.06 -10.60
N TRP A 53 11.18 -6.37 -11.31
CA TRP A 53 11.12 -4.92 -11.46
C TRP A 53 9.87 -4.45 -12.16
N LEU A 54 9.43 -5.16 -13.21
CA LEU A 54 8.18 -4.84 -13.91
C LEU A 54 6.96 -5.00 -13.00
N VAL A 55 6.90 -6.03 -12.17
CA VAL A 55 5.83 -6.22 -11.18
C VAL A 55 5.84 -5.11 -10.13
N MET A 56 7.02 -4.74 -9.61
CA MET A 56 7.16 -3.64 -8.66
C MET A 56 6.76 -2.29 -9.28
N ALA A 57 7.21 -2.02 -10.50
CA ALA A 57 6.84 -0.81 -11.24
C ALA A 57 5.33 -0.77 -11.50
N TYR A 58 4.73 -1.89 -11.91
CA TYR A 58 3.28 -1.99 -12.07
C TYR A 58 2.54 -1.70 -10.76
N GLY A 59 2.98 -2.28 -9.63
CA GLY A 59 2.40 -2.01 -8.32
C GLY A 59 2.49 -0.53 -7.93
N PHE A 60 3.64 0.09 -8.14
CA PHE A 60 3.90 1.49 -7.78
C PHE A 60 3.18 2.51 -8.67
N PHE A 61 3.13 2.27 -9.98
CA PHE A 61 2.53 3.23 -10.93
C PHE A 61 1.05 2.99 -11.17
N VAL A 62 0.59 1.74 -11.13
CA VAL A 62 -0.79 1.35 -11.50
C VAL A 62 -1.54 0.79 -10.29
N GLY A 63 -0.95 -0.19 -9.60
CA GLY A 63 -1.60 -0.93 -8.52
C GLY A 63 -2.08 -0.04 -7.37
N ARG A 64 -1.25 0.91 -6.94
CA ARG A 64 -1.57 1.79 -5.79
C ARG A 64 -2.81 2.68 -5.96
N PHE A 65 -3.27 2.90 -7.20
CA PHE A 65 -4.46 3.71 -7.49
C PHE A 65 -5.66 2.87 -7.95
N ARG A 66 -5.54 1.54 -7.88
CA ARG A 66 -6.62 0.64 -8.23
C ARG A 66 -7.64 0.58 -7.10
N LEU A 67 -8.70 1.36 -7.25
CA LEU A 67 -9.86 1.31 -6.37
C LEU A 67 -10.74 0.11 -6.73
N GLU A 68 -11.08 -0.70 -5.72
CA GLU A 68 -11.99 -1.84 -5.85
C GLU A 68 -13.00 -1.81 -4.69
N VAL A 69 -14.28 -1.86 -5.02
CA VAL A 69 -15.36 -1.99 -4.02
C VAL A 69 -15.64 -3.49 -3.84
N LYS A 70 -15.47 -3.99 -2.61
CA LYS A 70 -15.66 -5.41 -2.28
C LYS A 70 -16.96 -5.61 -1.48
N PRO A 71 -18.09 -5.92 -2.14
CA PRO A 71 -19.34 -6.16 -1.43
C PRO A 71 -19.25 -7.48 -0.65
N THR A 72 -19.63 -7.45 0.63
CA THR A 72 -19.75 -8.65 1.47
C THR A 72 -21.11 -8.62 2.16
N THR A 73 -21.91 -9.67 1.95
CA THR A 73 -23.21 -9.81 2.59
C THR A 73 -23.06 -10.64 3.85
N TYR A 74 -23.42 -10.05 5.00
CA TYR A 74 -23.53 -10.77 6.26
C TYR A 74 -25.00 -11.01 6.58
N THR A 75 -25.34 -12.25 6.89
CA THR A 75 -26.71 -12.68 7.21
C THR A 75 -26.71 -13.40 8.55
N ASN A 76 -27.57 -12.98 9.47
CA ASN A 76 -27.74 -13.64 10.76
C ASN A 76 -29.20 -13.49 11.22
N ALA A 77 -29.83 -14.60 11.62
CA ALA A 77 -31.22 -14.66 12.07
C ALA A 77 -31.48 -13.88 13.38
N GLN A 78 -30.43 -13.55 14.14
CA GLN A 78 -30.50 -12.78 15.37
C GLN A 78 -30.43 -11.26 15.12
N LEU A 79 -30.16 -10.82 13.89
CA LEU A 79 -30.14 -9.39 13.58
C LEU A 79 -31.56 -8.83 13.60
N PRO A 80 -31.79 -7.66 14.23
CA PRO A 80 -33.06 -6.95 14.12
C PRO A 80 -33.44 -6.66 12.67
N GLU A 81 -34.73 -6.67 12.34
CA GLU A 81 -35.25 -6.34 11.00
C GLU A 81 -34.78 -4.97 10.49
N ALA A 82 -34.48 -4.02 11.38
CA ALA A 82 -33.91 -2.72 11.03
C ALA A 82 -32.59 -2.81 10.24
N PHE A 83 -31.82 -3.90 10.39
CA PHE A 83 -30.57 -4.12 9.66
C PHE A 83 -30.76 -4.79 8.30
N LYS A 84 -32.00 -5.09 7.90
CA LYS A 84 -32.28 -5.75 6.62
C LYS A 84 -31.98 -4.80 5.46
N GLY A 85 -30.93 -5.13 4.71
CA GLY A 85 -30.46 -4.28 3.61
C GLY A 85 -29.62 -3.09 4.07
N TYR A 86 -29.29 -3.01 5.37
CA TYR A 86 -28.45 -1.98 5.93
C TYR A 86 -27.03 -2.08 5.37
N LYS A 87 -26.50 -0.97 4.85
CA LYS A 87 -25.20 -0.91 4.19
C LYS A 87 -24.20 -0.15 5.04
N ILE A 88 -23.15 -0.86 5.41
CA ILE A 88 -21.97 -0.27 6.05
C ILE A 88 -20.85 -0.22 5.02
N VAL A 89 -20.31 0.96 4.77
CA VAL A 89 -19.05 1.10 4.05
C VAL A 89 -17.93 1.22 5.06
N HIS A 90 -17.00 0.27 5.00
CA HIS A 90 -15.83 0.23 5.87
C HIS A 90 -14.60 0.71 5.11
N ILE A 91 -13.88 1.67 5.70
CA ILE A 91 -12.61 2.20 5.19
C ILE A 91 -11.57 2.22 6.31
N SER A 92 -10.30 2.12 5.94
CA SER A 92 -9.16 2.19 6.86
C SER A 92 -7.90 2.59 6.07
N ASP A 93 -6.82 2.97 6.77
CA ASP A 93 -5.47 3.10 6.22
C ASP A 93 -5.38 4.01 4.98
N LEU A 94 -6.06 5.17 5.01
CA LEU A 94 -6.02 6.10 3.90
C LEU A 94 -4.63 6.71 3.71
N HIS A 95 -3.86 6.91 4.79
CA HIS A 95 -2.50 7.47 4.77
C HIS A 95 -2.33 8.63 3.77
N LEU A 96 -2.87 9.80 4.11
CA LEU A 96 -3.04 10.91 3.17
C LEU A 96 -1.74 11.39 2.48
N SER A 97 -0.56 11.19 3.08
CA SER A 97 0.72 11.46 2.42
C SER A 97 0.93 10.68 1.11
N THR A 98 0.31 9.51 0.96
CA THR A 98 0.48 8.61 -0.20
C THR A 98 -0.03 9.20 -1.52
N TYR A 99 -0.90 10.20 -1.44
CA TYR A 99 -1.55 10.79 -2.61
C TYR A 99 -0.69 11.85 -3.31
N ASP A 100 0.52 12.20 -2.82
CA ASP A 100 1.46 13.13 -3.47
C ASP A 100 0.80 14.42 -4.00
N ASP A 101 -0.08 15.05 -3.21
CA ASP A 101 -0.89 16.23 -3.62
C ASP A 101 -1.79 15.99 -4.85
N ARG A 102 -2.25 14.75 -5.08
CA ARG A 102 -3.22 14.39 -6.12
C ARG A 102 -4.63 14.23 -5.53
N PRO A 103 -5.39 15.33 -5.32
CA PRO A 103 -6.73 15.28 -4.72
C PRO A 103 -7.72 14.42 -5.51
N THR A 104 -7.52 14.26 -6.81
CA THR A 104 -8.38 13.47 -7.68
C THR A 104 -8.45 11.99 -7.30
N ALA A 105 -7.38 11.42 -6.73
CA ALA A 105 -7.38 10.03 -6.28
C ALA A 105 -8.31 9.85 -5.07
N LEU A 106 -8.20 10.72 -4.07
CA LEU A 106 -9.09 10.69 -2.90
C LEU A 106 -10.54 11.08 -3.28
N GLN A 107 -10.74 12.02 -4.20
CA GLN A 107 -12.06 12.34 -4.73
C GLN A 107 -12.76 11.11 -5.29
N ARG A 108 -12.06 10.30 -6.10
CA ARG A 108 -12.61 9.05 -6.63
C ARG A 108 -12.99 8.05 -5.54
N ILE A 109 -12.22 7.98 -4.44
CA ILE A 109 -12.54 7.14 -3.29
C ILE A 109 -13.85 7.62 -2.65
N VAL A 110 -13.93 8.91 -2.30
CA VAL A 110 -15.12 9.51 -1.68
C VAL A 110 -16.36 9.38 -2.57
N ASP A 111 -16.22 9.64 -3.87
CA ASP A 111 -17.32 9.52 -4.82
C ASP A 111 -17.80 8.06 -4.93
N SER A 112 -16.87 7.10 -4.92
CA SER A 112 -17.20 5.66 -4.93
C SER A 112 -17.88 5.19 -3.65
N ILE A 113 -17.49 5.74 -2.49
CA ILE A 113 -18.11 5.46 -1.19
C ILE A 113 -19.56 5.97 -1.20
N ASN A 114 -19.75 7.25 -1.55
CA ASN A 114 -21.08 7.86 -1.60
C ASN A 114 -22.00 7.17 -2.61
N ALA A 115 -21.45 6.69 -3.74
CA ALA A 115 -22.21 5.92 -4.74
C ALA A 115 -22.77 4.59 -4.20
N GLN A 116 -22.24 4.05 -3.10
CA GLN A 116 -22.82 2.86 -2.44
C GLN A 116 -24.14 3.16 -1.72
N GLN A 117 -24.43 4.45 -1.49
CA GLN A 117 -25.53 4.93 -0.65
C GLN A 117 -25.49 4.25 0.72
N PRO A 118 -24.41 4.43 1.49
CA PRO A 118 -24.26 3.80 2.79
C PRO A 118 -25.25 4.37 3.79
N ASP A 119 -25.72 3.50 4.68
CA ASP A 119 -26.42 3.93 5.90
C ASP A 119 -25.39 4.39 6.93
N LEU A 120 -24.25 3.70 7.04
CA LEU A 120 -23.15 4.08 7.92
C LEU A 120 -21.81 3.99 7.20
N ILE A 121 -20.93 4.96 7.43
CA ILE A 121 -19.52 4.84 7.06
C ILE A 121 -18.71 4.63 8.35
N CYS A 122 -17.96 3.54 8.39
CA CYS A 122 -17.04 3.23 9.48
C CYS A 122 -15.60 3.42 8.98
N PHE A 123 -14.88 4.34 9.60
CA PHE A 123 -13.45 4.55 9.36
C PHE A 123 -12.63 4.04 10.54
N THR A 124 -11.85 2.98 10.34
CA THR A 124 -11.12 2.32 11.43
C THR A 124 -9.66 2.72 11.54
N GLY A 125 -9.36 4.00 11.29
CA GLY A 125 -8.07 4.61 11.58
C GLY A 125 -7.07 4.64 10.44
N ASP A 126 -5.91 5.20 10.75
CA ASP A 126 -4.77 5.47 9.88
C ASP A 126 -5.13 6.44 8.73
N LEU A 127 -5.71 7.58 9.12
CA LEU A 127 -5.95 8.71 8.22
C LEU A 127 -4.64 9.36 7.81
N VAL A 128 -3.78 9.65 8.77
CA VAL A 128 -2.48 10.29 8.53
C VAL A 128 -1.35 9.26 8.58
N THR A 129 -0.18 9.65 8.08
CA THR A 129 1.00 8.77 8.04
C THR A 129 2.02 9.19 9.11
N ILE A 130 2.30 10.48 9.18
CA ILE A 130 3.32 11.08 10.04
C ILE A 130 2.70 12.21 10.84
N GLY A 131 1.90 13.09 10.22
CA GLY A 131 1.40 14.30 10.87
C GLY A 131 0.05 14.80 10.33
N ILE A 132 -0.62 15.62 11.14
CA ILE A 132 -1.96 16.16 10.84
C ILE A 132 -1.96 17.14 9.66
N SER A 133 -0.83 17.78 9.39
CA SER A 133 -0.69 18.67 8.22
C SER A 133 -1.01 17.98 6.89
N GLU A 134 -0.86 16.64 6.83
CA GLU A 134 -1.25 15.82 5.68
C GLU A 134 -2.75 15.89 5.38
N ALA A 135 -3.60 16.16 6.38
CA ALA A 135 -5.05 16.20 6.21
C ALA A 135 -5.57 17.53 5.63
N ALA A 136 -4.82 18.62 5.78
CA ALA A 136 -5.26 19.96 5.38
C ALA A 136 -5.68 20.06 3.90
N PRO A 137 -4.92 19.52 2.91
CA PRO A 137 -5.30 19.58 1.50
C PRO A 137 -6.56 18.77 1.14
N TYR A 138 -6.95 17.83 2.00
CA TYR A 138 -7.99 16.85 1.72
C TYR A 138 -9.26 17.04 2.56
N THR A 139 -9.25 17.99 3.50
CA THR A 139 -10.35 18.21 4.44
C THR A 139 -11.68 18.44 3.72
N ASP A 140 -11.71 19.26 2.67
CA ASP A 140 -12.92 19.53 1.91
C ASP A 140 -13.42 18.32 1.12
N ILE A 141 -12.52 17.42 0.71
CA ILE A 141 -12.86 16.20 0.00
C ILE A 141 -13.50 15.20 0.97
N LEU A 142 -12.88 15.00 2.14
CA LEU A 142 -13.36 14.09 3.17
C LEU A 142 -14.70 14.54 3.75
N ARG A 143 -14.93 15.84 3.87
CA ARG A 143 -16.22 16.43 4.28
C ARG A 143 -17.40 16.07 3.37
N ARG A 144 -17.15 15.60 2.14
CA ARG A 144 -18.21 15.13 1.25
C ARG A 144 -18.66 13.71 1.53
N LEU A 145 -17.99 12.97 2.42
CA LEU A 145 -18.47 11.65 2.85
C LEU A 145 -19.85 11.79 3.47
N HIS A 146 -20.79 10.99 2.99
CA HIS A 146 -22.18 11.10 3.40
C HIS A 146 -22.79 9.71 3.56
N ALA A 147 -23.41 9.49 4.72
CA ALA A 147 -24.20 8.31 5.03
C ALA A 147 -25.45 8.74 5.81
N THR A 148 -26.52 7.94 5.74
CA THR A 148 -27.81 8.25 6.41
C THR A 148 -27.65 8.46 7.92
N ASP A 149 -26.92 7.57 8.59
CA ASP A 149 -26.65 7.57 10.04
C ASP A 149 -25.29 8.19 10.37
N GLY A 150 -24.60 8.73 9.37
CA GLY A 150 -23.36 9.49 9.52
C GLY A 150 -22.07 8.70 9.31
N VAL A 151 -20.97 9.34 9.68
CA VAL A 151 -19.61 8.82 9.54
C VAL A 151 -19.03 8.69 10.95
N VAL A 152 -18.60 7.48 11.30
CA VAL A 152 -17.91 7.22 12.57
C VAL A 152 -16.47 6.86 12.30
N SER A 153 -15.56 7.36 13.14
CA SER A 153 -14.13 7.11 13.03
C SER A 153 -13.55 6.69 14.37
N VAL A 154 -12.55 5.81 14.32
CA VAL A 154 -11.64 5.54 15.45
C VAL A 154 -10.21 5.84 15.01
N LEU A 155 -9.33 6.15 15.96
CA LEU A 155 -7.93 6.44 15.69
C LEU A 155 -7.15 5.14 15.44
N GLY A 156 -6.29 5.17 14.43
CA GLY A 156 -5.29 4.13 14.17
C GLY A 156 -3.95 4.41 14.85
N ASN A 157 -2.95 3.54 14.64
CA ASN A 157 -1.64 3.71 15.26
C ASN A 157 -0.83 4.88 14.67
N HIS A 158 -1.03 5.21 13.39
CA HIS A 158 -0.39 6.38 12.78
C HIS A 158 -1.05 7.69 13.20
N ASP A 159 -2.36 7.64 13.48
CA ASP A 159 -3.12 8.79 13.98
C ASP A 159 -2.69 9.21 15.39
N LEU A 160 -2.00 8.34 16.13
CA LEU A 160 -1.40 8.65 17.44
C LEU A 160 -0.10 9.47 17.34
N LEU A 161 0.41 9.72 16.13
CA LEU A 161 1.57 10.57 15.85
C LEU A 161 2.85 10.15 16.58
N ILE A 162 2.99 8.86 16.88
CA ILE A 162 4.12 8.29 17.64
C ILE A 162 5.47 8.40 16.91
N TYR A 163 5.45 8.68 15.60
CA TYR A 163 6.64 8.83 14.76
C TYR A 163 7.11 10.28 14.60
N THR A 164 6.48 11.21 15.33
CA THR A 164 6.87 12.62 15.33
C THR A 164 7.89 12.90 16.44
N HIS A 165 8.63 14.00 16.33
CA HIS A 165 9.53 14.48 17.38
C HIS A 165 8.82 15.37 18.42
N LEU A 166 7.50 15.27 18.52
CA LEU A 166 6.69 16.05 19.45
C LEU A 166 6.87 15.55 20.89
N THR A 167 6.76 16.47 21.84
CA THR A 167 6.59 16.07 23.24
C THR A 167 5.24 15.37 23.41
N GLU A 168 5.09 14.56 24.46
CA GLU A 168 3.83 13.86 24.72
C GLU A 168 2.63 14.83 24.81
N GLN A 169 2.81 15.99 25.45
CA GLN A 169 1.77 17.01 25.55
C GLN A 169 1.38 17.59 24.18
N GLN A 170 2.36 17.88 23.32
CA GLN A 170 2.09 18.37 21.96
C GLN A 170 1.39 17.31 21.12
N ARG A 171 1.83 16.05 21.22
CA ARG A 171 1.25 14.91 20.52
C ARG A 171 -0.21 14.72 20.89
N LEU A 172 -0.54 14.73 22.20
CA LEU A 172 -1.92 14.59 22.67
C LEU A 172 -2.80 15.74 22.19
N ALA A 173 -2.30 16.97 22.23
CA ALA A 173 -3.04 18.14 21.73
C ALA A 173 -3.26 18.09 20.22
N GLU A 174 -2.35 17.49 19.45
CA GLU A 174 -2.56 17.25 18.03
C GLU A 174 -3.57 16.11 17.80
N VAL A 175 -3.43 14.98 18.46
CA VAL A 175 -4.38 13.86 18.35
C VAL A 175 -5.82 14.30 18.62
N GLU A 176 -6.03 15.18 19.60
CA GLU A 176 -7.35 15.76 19.90
C GLU A 176 -7.92 16.62 18.75
N ARG A 177 -7.08 17.20 17.89
CA ARG A 177 -7.53 17.94 16.70
C ARG A 177 -7.93 17.03 15.54
N LEU A 178 -7.48 15.77 15.55
CA LEU A 178 -7.79 14.78 14.53
C LEU A 178 -9.10 14.04 14.83
N ALA A 179 -9.47 13.95 16.11
CA ALA A 179 -10.71 13.37 16.61
C ALA A 179 -11.91 14.32 16.43
#